data_AF-A0AAW0INR1-F1
#
_entry.id   AF-A0AAW0INR1-F1
#
_cell.length_a   1.000
_cell.length_b   1.000
_cell.length_c   1.000
_cell.angle_alpha   90.00
_cell.angle_beta   90.00
_cell.angle_gamma   90.00
#
_symmetry.space_group_name_H-M   'P 1'
#
loop_
_entity.id
_entity.type
_entity.pdbx_description
1 polymer ?
#
loop_
_entity_poly.entity_id
_entity_poly.type
_entity_poly.pdbx_seq_one_letter_code
_entity_poly.pdbx_strand_id
1 'polypeptide(L)'
;MIKLRYQRLVSLFTPCTGIRMLDQPFMTDIIEASSISHMPQMIDIYSASWGPTDNGKTVDGPRELTLQAMADGVNKGRGGKGSIYVWASGDGGSYDDCNCDGYASSMWTISINSAINDGRTALYDESCSSTLASTFSNGRKRNPEAGVHLTVLTSKRNQLHDEVHQWRRNGVGLEFNHLFGYGVLDAGAMVKMAKDWKTVPERFHCVGGSVQNPEKIPPTGKLVLTLQTDACEGKENFVRYLEHVQAVITVNATRRGDLNINMTSPMGTKSILLSRRPRDDDSKVGFDKWPFMTTHTWGEDARGTWTLELGFVGSAPQKGLLKEWTLMLHGTQSAPYIDQVVRDYQSKLAMSKKQELEEELDEAVERSLQSILRKN
;
A
#
# COMPACT_ATOMS: atom_id res chain seq x y z
N MET A 1 19.29 25.86 41.57
CA MET A 1 18.39 26.88 40.98
C MET A 1 18.85 27.10 39.53
N ILE A 2 18.32 26.31 38.59
CA ILE A 2 18.62 26.43 37.15
C ILE A 2 17.27 26.53 36.43
N LYS A 3 17.06 27.67 35.78
CA LYS A 3 15.85 28.07 35.05
C LYS A 3 15.64 27.15 33.85
N LEU A 4 14.54 26.40 33.83
CA LEU A 4 13.95 25.83 32.62
C LEU A 4 13.41 26.99 31.77
N ARG A 5 14.05 27.26 30.63
CA ARG A 5 13.46 28.08 29.56
C ARG A 5 12.45 27.23 28.80
N TYR A 6 11.20 27.68 28.83
CA TYR A 6 10.13 27.27 27.94
C TYR A 6 10.57 27.29 26.47
N GLN A 7 10.63 26.13 25.82
CA GLN A 7 10.40 26.01 24.38
C GLN A 7 8.96 25.54 24.19
N ARG A 8 8.05 26.50 24.00
CA ARG A 8 6.73 26.24 23.39
C ARG A 8 6.95 26.18 21.88
N LEU A 9 6.97 24.99 21.30
CA LEU A 9 6.76 24.80 19.86
C LEU A 9 5.70 23.71 19.65
N VAL A 10 4.51 24.17 19.23
CA VAL A 10 3.46 23.46 18.48
C VAL A 10 2.92 22.14 19.07
N SER A 11 2.02 22.24 20.05
CA SER A 11 1.11 21.14 20.46
C SER A 11 -0.23 21.67 21.04
N LEU A 12 -0.75 22.80 20.54
CA LEU A 12 -1.78 23.53 21.29
C LEU A 12 -3.25 23.25 20.90
N PHE A 13 -3.58 22.41 19.92
CA PHE A 13 -4.99 22.30 19.47
C PHE A 13 -5.54 20.90 19.17
N THR A 14 -4.75 19.82 19.23
CA THR A 14 -5.27 18.46 19.00
C THR A 14 -5.26 17.66 20.31
N PRO A 15 -6.41 17.21 20.82
CA PRO A 15 -6.45 16.27 21.93
C PRO A 15 -5.76 14.96 21.56
N CYS A 16 -4.87 14.47 22.41
CA CYS A 16 -4.23 13.16 22.26
C CYS A 16 -4.73 12.21 23.35
N THR A 17 -5.06 10.98 22.96
CA THR A 17 -5.38 9.89 23.88
C THR A 17 -4.35 8.77 23.67
N GLY A 18 -3.88 8.16 24.77
CA GLY A 18 -2.97 7.01 24.71
C GLY A 18 -3.67 5.72 25.11
N ILE A 19 -3.52 4.68 24.30
CA ILE A 19 -4.05 3.34 24.57
C ILE A 19 -2.89 2.43 24.94
N ARG A 20 -2.77 2.06 26.22
CA ARG A 20 -1.72 1.16 26.71
C ARG A 20 -2.14 -0.29 26.46
N MET A 21 -1.55 -0.92 25.45
CA MET A 21 -1.89 -2.30 25.07
C MET A 21 -0.68 -3.21 24.85
N LEU A 22 0.52 -2.69 24.58
CA LEU A 22 1.73 -3.50 24.32
C LEU A 22 2.43 -4.02 25.59
N ASP A 23 2.17 -3.43 26.75
CA ASP A 23 2.78 -3.86 28.01
C ASP A 23 1.97 -5.02 28.63
N GLN A 24 1.88 -6.12 27.89
CA GLN A 24 1.15 -7.32 28.25
C GLN A 24 2.09 -8.54 28.12
N PRO A 25 1.94 -9.57 28.97
CA PRO A 25 2.77 -10.78 28.88
C PRO A 25 2.64 -11.49 27.54
N PHE A 26 1.44 -11.45 26.96
CA PHE A 26 1.13 -11.99 25.63
C PHE A 26 0.15 -11.05 24.93
N MET A 27 0.48 -10.71 23.68
CA MET A 27 -0.44 -10.02 22.80
C MET A 27 -1.46 -11.01 22.25
N THR A 28 -2.75 -10.67 22.37
CA THR A 28 -3.87 -11.49 21.90
C THR A 28 -4.75 -10.69 20.96
N ASP A 29 -5.44 -11.38 20.06
CA ASP A 29 -6.35 -10.78 19.07
C ASP A 29 -7.41 -9.89 19.73
N ILE A 30 -7.95 -10.27 20.89
CA ILE A 30 -8.94 -9.46 21.59
C ILE A 30 -8.36 -8.14 22.13
N ILE A 31 -7.09 -8.12 22.55
CA ILE A 31 -6.43 -6.89 23.02
C ILE A 31 -6.18 -5.96 21.85
N GLU A 32 -5.69 -6.49 20.72
CA GLU A 32 -5.50 -5.75 19.47
C GLU A 32 -6.83 -5.14 19.00
N ALA A 33 -7.85 -5.98 18.80
CA ALA A 33 -9.19 -5.59 18.38
C ALA A 33 -9.82 -4.51 19.30
N SER A 34 -9.75 -4.70 20.62
CA SER A 34 -10.29 -3.73 21.59
C SER A 34 -9.56 -2.39 21.56
N SER A 35 -8.27 -2.40 21.21
CA SER A 35 -7.45 -1.19 21.15
C SER A 35 -7.76 -0.36 19.90
N ILE A 36 -7.82 -1.00 18.74
CA ILE A 36 -8.07 -0.31 17.46
C ILE A 36 -9.53 0.09 17.25
N SER A 37 -10.45 -0.46 18.04
CA SER A 37 -11.88 -0.10 18.06
C SER A 37 -12.26 0.79 19.26
N HIS A 38 -11.28 1.30 20.01
CA HIS A 38 -11.55 2.08 21.20
C HIS A 38 -12.12 3.47 20.88
N MET A 39 -13.39 3.71 21.23
CA MET A 39 -14.07 5.01 21.06
C MET A 39 -14.01 5.55 19.61
N PRO A 40 -14.48 4.80 18.60
CA PRO A 40 -14.28 5.12 17.18
C PRO A 40 -15.12 6.31 16.70
N GLN A 41 -16.02 6.81 17.54
CA GLN A 41 -16.80 8.03 17.28
C GLN A 41 -16.14 9.29 17.85
N MET A 42 -15.14 9.14 18.73
CA MET A 42 -14.41 10.25 19.33
C MET A 42 -12.96 10.33 18.85
N ILE A 43 -12.33 9.18 18.57
CA ILE A 43 -10.98 9.11 18.04
C ILE A 43 -11.04 9.12 16.52
N ASP A 44 -10.45 10.16 15.91
CA ASP A 44 -10.37 10.28 14.45
C ASP A 44 -9.25 9.42 13.84
N ILE A 45 -8.08 9.42 14.49
CA ILE A 45 -6.85 8.83 13.95
C ILE A 45 -6.24 7.91 15.01
N TYR A 46 -5.97 6.68 14.60
CA TYR A 46 -5.20 5.70 15.35
C TYR A 46 -3.81 5.62 14.71
N SER A 47 -2.77 5.76 15.53
CA SER A 47 -1.39 5.64 15.08
C SER A 47 -0.74 4.45 15.80
N ALA A 48 -0.21 3.51 15.03
CA ALA A 48 0.40 2.29 15.53
C ALA A 48 1.68 1.95 14.76
N SER A 49 2.57 1.23 15.43
CA SER A 49 3.87 0.80 14.89
C SER A 49 4.25 -0.55 15.49
N TRP A 50 3.23 -1.40 15.67
CA TRP A 50 3.36 -2.77 16.14
C TRP A 50 2.84 -3.71 15.06
N GLY A 51 3.33 -4.94 15.05
CA GLY A 51 3.04 -5.92 14.03
C GLY A 51 3.76 -7.23 14.35
N PRO A 52 3.94 -8.11 13.37
CA PRO A 52 4.77 -9.30 13.49
C PRO A 52 6.22 -8.94 13.83
N THR A 53 7.02 -9.95 14.15
CA THR A 53 8.45 -9.69 14.41
C THR A 53 9.21 -9.43 13.11
N ASP A 54 9.83 -8.26 13.00
CA ASP A 54 10.68 -7.80 11.89
C ASP A 54 12.05 -8.53 11.80
N ASN A 55 12.01 -9.86 11.68
CA ASN A 55 13.19 -10.72 11.67
C ASN A 55 13.59 -11.20 10.26
N GLY A 56 12.86 -10.80 9.22
CA GLY A 56 13.05 -11.29 7.85
C GLY A 56 12.55 -12.72 7.63
N LYS A 57 11.68 -13.22 8.52
CA LYS A 57 11.14 -14.59 8.52
C LYS A 57 9.63 -14.63 8.75
N THR A 58 9.13 -13.82 9.67
CA THR A 58 7.74 -13.87 10.10
C THR A 58 6.81 -13.51 8.93
N VAL A 59 5.67 -14.19 8.86
CA VAL A 59 4.52 -13.82 8.02
C VAL A 59 3.33 -13.96 8.92
N ASP A 60 2.74 -12.85 9.34
CA ASP A 60 1.60 -12.84 10.25
C ASP A 60 0.83 -11.53 10.10
N GLY A 61 -0.39 -11.48 10.63
CA GLY A 61 -1.26 -10.32 10.48
C GLY A 61 -2.42 -10.32 11.45
N PRO A 62 -3.36 -9.37 11.31
CA PRO A 62 -4.53 -9.30 12.15
C PRO A 62 -5.36 -10.59 12.05
N ARG A 63 -5.74 -11.12 13.21
CA ARG A 63 -6.65 -12.26 13.32
C ARG A 63 -8.10 -11.79 13.19
N GLU A 64 -9.04 -12.72 13.32
CA GLU A 64 -10.46 -12.51 12.98
C GLU A 64 -11.08 -11.32 13.72
N LEU A 65 -10.88 -11.18 15.03
CA LEU A 65 -11.48 -10.07 15.79
C LEU A 65 -10.86 -8.73 15.40
N THR A 66 -9.54 -8.69 15.21
CA THR A 66 -8.83 -7.47 14.81
C THR A 66 -9.20 -7.06 13.40
N LEU A 67 -9.27 -7.99 12.44
CA LEU A 67 -9.77 -7.71 11.09
C LEU A 67 -11.20 -7.16 11.12
N GLN A 68 -12.09 -7.78 11.90
CA GLN A 68 -13.46 -7.29 12.05
C GLN A 68 -13.50 -5.89 12.67
N ALA A 69 -12.68 -5.62 13.68
CA ALA A 69 -12.57 -4.32 14.31
C ALA A 69 -12.04 -3.24 13.36
N MET A 70 -11.06 -3.56 12.51
CA MET A 70 -10.58 -2.64 11.45
C MET A 70 -11.70 -2.37 10.43
N ALA A 71 -12.39 -3.41 9.96
CA ALA A 71 -13.50 -3.29 9.02
C ALA A 71 -14.64 -2.43 9.59
N ASP A 72 -15.04 -2.66 10.84
CA ASP A 72 -16.04 -1.84 11.52
C ASP A 72 -15.53 -0.41 11.73
N GLY A 73 -14.25 -0.25 12.05
CA GLY A 73 -13.59 1.05 12.19
C GLY A 73 -13.69 1.90 10.94
N VAL A 74 -13.34 1.36 9.77
CA VAL A 74 -13.38 2.09 8.48
C VAL A 74 -14.79 2.30 7.93
N ASN A 75 -15.76 1.45 8.30
CA ASN A 75 -17.14 1.59 7.81
C ASN A 75 -18.04 2.41 8.76
N LYS A 76 -17.82 2.36 10.07
CA LYS A 76 -18.74 2.91 11.09
C LYS A 76 -18.11 4.04 11.91
N GLY A 77 -16.77 4.12 11.99
CA GLY A 77 -16.07 5.15 12.76
C GLY A 77 -16.35 6.57 12.27
N ARG A 78 -16.15 7.56 13.15
CA ARG A 78 -16.27 9.01 12.85
C ARG A 78 -17.61 9.40 12.21
N GLY A 79 -18.69 8.85 12.74
CA GLY A 79 -20.05 9.05 12.22
C GLY A 79 -20.27 8.45 10.84
N GLY A 80 -19.63 7.31 10.53
CA GLY A 80 -19.68 6.65 9.22
C GLY A 80 -18.68 7.17 8.18
N LYS A 81 -17.76 8.06 8.55
CA LYS A 81 -16.68 8.54 7.67
C LYS A 81 -15.47 7.61 7.63
N GLY A 82 -15.39 6.67 8.57
CA GLY A 82 -14.30 5.71 8.71
C GLY A 82 -13.13 6.23 9.53
N SER A 83 -12.75 5.43 10.53
CA SER A 83 -11.54 5.63 11.34
C SER A 83 -10.30 5.63 10.45
N ILE A 84 -9.32 6.49 10.77
CA ILE A 84 -8.06 6.56 10.03
C ILE A 84 -7.00 5.77 10.80
N TYR A 85 -6.50 4.68 10.23
CA TYR A 85 -5.41 3.91 10.80
C TYR A 85 -4.10 4.27 10.10
N VAL A 86 -3.13 4.83 10.81
CA VAL A 86 -1.78 5.12 10.32
C VAL A 86 -0.82 4.11 10.91
N TRP A 87 -0.08 3.41 10.05
CA TRP A 87 0.81 2.33 10.44
C TRP A 87 2.24 2.58 9.98
N ALA A 88 3.22 2.24 10.81
CA ALA A 88 4.61 2.15 10.34
C ALA A 88 4.80 0.90 9.49
N SER A 89 5.63 0.99 8.44
CA SER A 89 5.86 -0.14 7.54
C SER A 89 6.74 -1.26 8.11
N GLY A 90 7.55 -1.00 9.14
CA GLY A 90 8.43 -2.00 9.77
C GLY A 90 9.90 -1.57 9.84
N ASP A 91 10.67 -2.21 10.74
CA ASP A 91 12.08 -1.92 11.05
C ASP A 91 13.05 -3.07 10.68
N GLY A 92 12.61 -4.03 9.85
CA GLY A 92 13.36 -5.24 9.46
C GLY A 92 14.50 -5.03 8.47
N GLY A 93 14.54 -3.86 7.82
CA GLY A 93 15.53 -3.47 6.82
C GLY A 93 15.50 -4.34 5.58
N SER A 94 16.64 -4.40 4.87
CA SER A 94 16.76 -5.13 3.59
C SER A 94 16.65 -6.66 3.67
N TYR A 95 16.38 -7.21 4.85
CA TYR A 95 16.18 -8.64 5.05
C TYR A 95 14.71 -9.04 5.16
N ASP A 96 13.81 -8.07 5.30
CA ASP A 96 12.36 -8.27 5.43
C ASP A 96 11.59 -7.60 4.29
N ASP A 97 10.29 -7.83 4.24
CA ASP A 97 9.37 -7.25 3.27
C ASP A 97 8.02 -6.99 3.96
N CYS A 98 7.60 -5.73 3.99
CA CYS A 98 6.41 -5.31 4.72
C CYS A 98 5.08 -5.80 4.14
N ASN A 99 5.08 -6.46 2.96
CA ASN A 99 3.91 -7.24 2.53
C ASN A 99 3.76 -8.57 3.30
N CYS A 100 4.73 -8.95 4.13
CA CYS A 100 4.63 -10.07 5.08
C CYS A 100 4.06 -9.65 6.44
N ASP A 101 3.87 -8.35 6.66
CA ASP A 101 3.12 -7.79 7.77
C ASP A 101 1.69 -7.47 7.32
N GLY A 102 0.72 -8.27 7.77
CA GLY A 102 -0.68 -8.09 7.42
C GLY A 102 -1.32 -6.80 7.98
N TYR A 103 -0.68 -6.12 8.93
CA TYR A 103 -1.09 -4.80 9.38
C TYR A 103 -0.62 -3.73 8.40
N ALA A 104 0.68 -3.64 8.13
CA ALA A 104 1.24 -2.68 7.18
C ALA A 104 0.73 -2.89 5.74
N SER A 105 0.43 -4.13 5.36
CA SER A 105 -0.10 -4.48 4.04
C SER A 105 -1.64 -4.44 3.95
N SER A 106 -2.33 -3.99 4.99
CA SER A 106 -3.78 -3.87 4.99
C SER A 106 -4.25 -2.69 4.13
N MET A 107 -5.30 -2.89 3.35
CA MET A 107 -5.98 -1.80 2.63
C MET A 107 -6.67 -0.79 3.57
N TRP A 108 -6.81 -1.13 4.86
CA TRP A 108 -7.45 -0.26 5.85
C TRP A 108 -6.44 0.61 6.61
N THR A 109 -5.15 0.42 6.37
CA THR A 109 -4.07 1.18 7.00
C THR A 109 -3.37 2.07 5.98
N ILE A 110 -3.03 3.28 6.42
CA ILE A 110 -2.10 4.14 5.73
C ILE A 110 -0.69 3.78 6.20
N SER A 111 -0.02 2.93 5.43
CA SER A 111 1.36 2.51 5.71
C SER A 111 2.37 3.60 5.34
N ILE A 112 3.17 4.00 6.32
CA ILE A 112 4.15 5.09 6.25
C ILE A 112 5.55 4.55 6.50
N ASN A 113 6.45 4.82 5.56
CA ASN A 113 7.88 4.50 5.67
C ASN A 113 8.72 5.73 6.04
N SER A 114 10.04 5.58 6.15
CA SER A 114 10.94 6.68 6.51
C SER A 114 11.70 7.29 5.33
N ALA A 115 12.02 8.56 5.48
CA ALA A 115 13.08 9.23 4.72
C ALA A 115 14.06 9.89 5.69
N ILE A 116 15.32 9.94 5.32
CA ILE A 116 16.38 10.58 6.13
C ILE A 116 16.76 11.94 5.51
N ASN A 117 17.54 12.72 6.26
CA ASN A 117 17.86 14.10 5.92
C ASN A 117 18.62 14.32 4.60
N ASP A 118 19.32 13.30 4.09
CA ASP A 118 20.01 13.32 2.79
C ASP A 118 19.14 12.81 1.63
N GLY A 119 17.86 12.55 1.89
CA GLY A 119 16.90 12.09 0.89
C GLY A 119 16.93 10.58 0.62
N ARG A 120 17.72 9.80 1.35
CA ARG A 120 17.72 8.34 1.25
C ARG A 120 16.70 7.71 2.22
N THR A 121 16.45 6.42 2.05
CA THR A 121 15.69 5.59 3.00
C THR A 121 16.52 5.32 4.25
N ALA A 122 15.86 5.07 5.39
CA ALA A 122 16.55 4.63 6.60
C ALA A 122 16.99 3.16 6.46
N LEU A 123 18.07 2.78 7.14
CA LEU A 123 18.63 1.43 7.03
C LEU A 123 17.66 0.32 7.52
N TYR A 124 16.77 0.68 8.43
CA TYR A 124 15.79 -0.24 9.00
C TYR A 124 14.51 -0.32 8.16
N ASP A 125 14.32 0.56 7.17
CA ASP A 125 13.09 0.58 6.38
C ASP A 125 12.93 -0.73 5.60
N GLU A 126 11.70 -1.24 5.62
CA GLU A 126 11.27 -2.34 4.76
C GLU A 126 10.69 -1.79 3.46
N SER A 127 10.89 -2.51 2.35
CA SER A 127 10.30 -2.16 1.06
C SER A 127 9.14 -3.09 0.75
N CYS A 128 8.01 -2.51 0.32
CA CYS A 128 6.83 -3.26 -0.09
C CYS A 128 5.88 -2.39 -0.91
N SER A 129 5.01 -3.01 -1.68
CA SER A 129 4.10 -2.31 -2.59
C SER A 129 2.87 -1.72 -1.90
N SER A 130 2.68 -2.04 -0.62
CA SER A 130 1.61 -1.50 0.22
C SER A 130 1.91 -0.11 0.80
N THR A 131 3.19 0.29 0.87
CA THR A 131 3.60 1.61 1.38
C THR A 131 2.99 2.74 0.55
N LEU A 132 2.27 3.66 1.20
CA LEU A 132 1.61 4.78 0.54
C LEU A 132 2.48 6.03 0.45
N ALA A 133 3.24 6.33 1.51
CA ALA A 133 4.05 7.54 1.60
C ALA A 133 5.18 7.38 2.60
N SER A 134 6.00 8.43 2.74
CA SER A 134 7.03 8.51 3.78
C SER A 134 6.96 9.78 4.62
N THR A 135 7.56 9.72 5.79
CA THR A 135 7.85 10.88 6.63
C THR A 135 9.30 10.86 7.07
N PHE A 136 9.79 11.98 7.62
CA PHE A 136 11.15 12.03 8.11
C PHE A 136 11.33 11.24 9.40
N SER A 137 12.37 10.42 9.45
CA SER A 137 12.82 9.73 10.65
C SER A 137 14.35 9.74 10.73
N ASN A 138 14.92 9.05 11.72
CA ASN A 138 16.36 8.97 11.92
C ASN A 138 17.01 7.97 10.97
N GLY A 139 18.02 8.40 10.21
CA GLY A 139 18.89 7.47 9.49
C GLY A 139 19.84 6.83 10.49
N ARG A 140 19.70 5.52 10.75
CA ARG A 140 20.52 4.75 11.70
C ARG A 140 21.98 4.62 11.23
N LYS A 141 22.71 5.73 11.10
CA LYS A 141 24.18 5.78 11.13
C LYS A 141 24.62 5.95 12.59
N ARG A 142 25.77 5.38 12.93
CA ARG A 142 26.40 5.27 14.27
C ARG A 142 26.69 6.62 14.98
N ASN A 143 26.20 7.75 14.47
CA ASN A 143 26.40 9.06 15.07
C ASN A 143 25.04 9.63 15.55
N PRO A 144 24.73 9.58 16.85
CA PRO A 144 23.42 9.95 17.40
C PRO A 144 23.08 11.45 17.33
N GLU A 145 23.97 12.31 16.81
CA GLU A 145 23.79 13.77 16.82
C GLU A 145 23.10 14.37 15.58
N ALA A 146 22.79 13.59 14.54
CA ALA A 146 22.02 14.09 13.39
C ALA A 146 20.50 14.01 13.64
N GLY A 147 20.03 14.39 14.83
CA GLY A 147 18.61 14.43 15.18
C GLY A 147 17.96 15.73 14.73
N VAL A 148 16.75 15.64 14.14
CA VAL A 148 15.65 16.61 13.93
C VAL A 148 15.98 18.08 13.56
N HIS A 149 16.98 18.73 14.16
CA HIS A 149 17.44 20.09 13.82
C HIS A 149 18.00 20.22 12.40
N LEU A 150 18.70 19.20 11.89
CA LEU A 150 19.11 19.16 10.48
C LEU A 150 17.91 18.99 9.55
N THR A 151 16.88 18.23 9.96
CA THR A 151 15.62 18.02 9.21
C THR A 151 14.88 19.34 8.94
N VAL A 152 14.90 20.27 9.88
CA VAL A 152 14.30 21.61 9.70
C VAL A 152 15.13 22.48 8.73
N LEU A 153 16.45 22.28 8.70
CA LEU A 153 17.37 23.18 8.00
C LEU A 153 17.76 22.71 6.58
N THR A 154 17.58 21.43 6.22
CA THR A 154 18.04 20.89 4.92
C THR A 154 16.95 20.31 4.02
N SER A 155 15.70 20.22 4.48
CA SER A 155 14.62 19.56 3.72
C SER A 155 14.25 20.33 2.44
N LYS A 156 14.45 19.70 1.28
CA LYS A 156 13.94 20.13 -0.02
C LYS A 156 13.07 19.02 -0.63
N ARG A 157 11.95 19.43 -1.23
CA ARG A 157 10.89 18.60 -1.81
C ARG A 157 11.33 17.59 -2.89
N ASN A 158 12.51 17.73 -3.49
CA ASN A 158 12.86 17.11 -4.79
C ASN A 158 14.15 16.27 -4.82
N GLN A 159 14.55 15.58 -3.76
CA GLN A 159 15.79 14.77 -3.77
C GLN A 159 15.65 13.45 -3.02
N LEU A 160 14.59 12.68 -3.28
CA LEU A 160 14.50 11.31 -2.76
C LEU A 160 15.29 10.36 -3.66
N HIS A 161 16.29 9.72 -3.09
CA HIS A 161 17.24 8.88 -3.81
C HIS A 161 17.07 7.41 -3.43
N ASP A 162 16.74 6.61 -4.43
CA ASP A 162 16.73 5.15 -4.34
C ASP A 162 17.38 4.55 -5.60
N GLU A 163 18.56 3.97 -5.40
CA GLU A 163 19.33 3.31 -6.45
C GLU A 163 18.88 1.85 -6.68
N VAL A 164 18.08 1.28 -5.77
CA VAL A 164 17.68 -0.13 -5.79
C VAL A 164 16.37 -0.34 -6.55
N HIS A 165 15.28 0.33 -6.16
CA HIS A 165 13.98 0.15 -6.81
C HIS A 165 13.68 1.20 -7.88
N GLN A 166 14.36 2.35 -7.82
CA GLN A 166 14.18 3.50 -8.71
C GLN A 166 12.75 4.06 -8.71
N TRP A 167 12.60 5.32 -9.11
CA TRP A 167 11.28 5.92 -9.30
C TRP A 167 10.66 5.40 -10.59
N ARG A 168 9.39 5.03 -10.52
CA ARG A 168 8.62 4.56 -11.67
C ARG A 168 7.34 5.37 -11.81
N ARG A 169 6.82 5.41 -13.03
CA ARG A 169 5.56 6.07 -13.35
C ARG A 169 4.53 5.00 -13.68
N ASN A 170 3.35 5.12 -13.08
CA ASN A 170 2.24 4.19 -13.32
C ASN A 170 1.44 4.58 -14.59
N GLY A 171 0.41 3.81 -14.92
CA GLY A 171 -0.40 3.97 -16.13
C GLY A 171 -1.09 5.32 -16.25
N VAL A 172 -1.41 5.96 -15.12
CA VAL A 172 -2.04 7.29 -15.07
C VAL A 172 -1.05 8.44 -14.84
N GLY A 173 0.25 8.15 -14.93
CA GLY A 173 1.30 9.16 -14.88
C GLY A 173 1.81 9.53 -13.48
N LEU A 174 1.37 8.82 -12.43
CA LEU A 174 1.83 9.07 -11.06
C LEU A 174 3.18 8.41 -10.78
N GLU A 175 4.09 9.18 -10.19
CA GLU A 175 5.39 8.67 -9.75
C GLU A 175 5.28 8.01 -8.37
N PHE A 176 5.80 6.78 -8.29
CA PHE A 176 5.85 5.95 -7.10
C PHE A 176 7.22 5.27 -6.95
N ASN A 177 7.51 4.83 -5.73
CA ASN A 177 8.71 4.07 -5.38
C ASN A 177 8.38 3.05 -4.28
N HIS A 178 9.08 1.92 -4.28
CA HIS A 178 8.78 0.81 -3.37
C HIS A 178 9.17 1.08 -1.90
N LEU A 179 10.10 2.00 -1.66
CA LEU A 179 10.48 2.46 -0.32
C LEU A 179 9.67 3.69 0.06
N PHE A 180 9.48 4.63 -0.86
CA PHE A 180 8.88 5.93 -0.55
C PHE A 180 7.38 6.04 -0.81
N GLY A 181 6.74 5.00 -1.34
CA GLY A 181 5.38 5.07 -1.86
C GLY A 181 5.25 6.20 -2.89
N TYR A 182 4.28 7.10 -2.70
CA TYR A 182 4.10 8.29 -3.52
C TYR A 182 4.96 9.49 -3.08
N GLY A 183 5.89 9.32 -2.13
CA GLY A 183 6.84 10.33 -1.67
C GLY A 183 6.58 10.83 -0.25
N VAL A 184 7.31 11.86 0.15
CA VAL A 184 7.20 12.44 1.50
C VAL A 184 5.92 13.26 1.64
N LEU A 185 5.21 13.07 2.76
CA LEU A 185 4.01 13.83 3.09
C LEU A 185 4.29 15.33 3.20
N ASP A 186 3.46 16.15 2.55
CA ASP A 186 3.49 17.61 2.63
C ASP A 186 2.23 18.10 3.36
N ALA A 187 2.36 18.38 4.65
CA ALA A 187 1.25 18.83 5.50
C ALA A 187 0.59 20.11 4.98
N GLY A 188 1.36 21.03 4.40
CA GLY A 188 0.84 22.28 3.84
C GLY A 188 -0.02 22.02 2.60
N ALA A 189 0.46 21.16 1.69
CA ALA A 189 -0.29 20.76 0.51
C ALA A 189 -1.55 19.95 0.88
N MET A 190 -1.45 19.02 1.83
CA MET A 190 -2.57 18.20 2.30
C MET A 190 -3.68 19.07 2.90
N VAL A 191 -3.36 19.97 3.83
CA VAL A 191 -4.35 20.87 4.45
C VAL A 191 -4.94 21.85 3.42
N LYS A 192 -4.13 22.33 2.48
CA LYS A 192 -4.61 23.20 1.40
C LYS A 192 -5.60 22.47 0.50
N MET A 193 -5.32 21.22 0.16
CA MET A 193 -6.20 20.38 -0.67
C MET A 193 -7.49 20.02 0.08
N ALA A 194 -7.39 19.64 1.36
CA ALA A 194 -8.52 19.21 2.18
C ALA A 194 -9.63 20.27 2.33
N LYS A 195 -9.31 21.57 2.22
CA LYS A 195 -10.30 22.66 2.30
C LYS A 195 -11.31 22.66 1.17
N ASP A 196 -10.87 22.24 -0.02
CA ASP A 196 -11.69 22.23 -1.24
C ASP A 196 -12.03 20.79 -1.68
N TRP A 197 -11.63 19.77 -0.90
CA TRP A 197 -11.75 18.37 -1.27
C TRP A 197 -13.21 17.92 -1.25
N LYS A 198 -13.66 17.37 -2.37
CA LYS A 198 -14.96 16.71 -2.45
C LYS A 198 -14.78 15.22 -2.14
N THR A 199 -15.71 14.65 -1.38
CA THR A 199 -15.69 13.21 -1.11
C THR A 199 -15.72 12.43 -2.42
N VAL A 200 -14.89 11.40 -2.51
CA VAL A 200 -14.83 10.48 -3.67
C VAL A 200 -16.08 9.59 -3.70
N PRO A 201 -16.38 8.93 -4.84
CA PRO A 201 -17.47 7.96 -4.94
C PRO A 201 -17.32 6.78 -3.96
N GLU A 202 -18.38 6.00 -3.83
CA GLU A 202 -18.37 4.77 -3.02
C GLU A 202 -17.34 3.77 -3.55
N ARG A 203 -16.68 3.08 -2.61
CA ARG A 203 -15.68 2.06 -2.90
C ARG A 203 -16.35 0.70 -3.10
N PHE A 204 -15.99 0.03 -4.19
CA PHE A 204 -16.43 -1.31 -4.53
C PHE A 204 -15.28 -2.33 -4.44
N HIS A 205 -15.67 -3.60 -4.41
CA HIS A 205 -14.76 -4.73 -4.42
C HIS A 205 -15.16 -5.72 -5.52
N CYS A 206 -14.23 -6.02 -6.42
CA CYS A 206 -14.39 -7.00 -7.49
C CYS A 206 -13.37 -8.13 -7.35
N VAL A 207 -13.84 -9.36 -7.41
CA VAL A 207 -12.97 -10.52 -7.68
C VAL A 207 -12.74 -10.57 -9.18
N GLY A 208 -11.60 -10.03 -9.62
CA GLY A 208 -11.24 -9.91 -11.04
C GLY A 208 -11.06 -11.27 -11.72
N GLY A 209 -10.70 -12.29 -10.94
CA GLY A 209 -10.67 -13.69 -11.36
C GLY A 209 -9.76 -14.52 -10.46
N SER A 210 -9.72 -15.84 -10.71
CA SER A 210 -8.87 -16.77 -9.95
C SER A 210 -8.34 -17.90 -10.82
N VAL A 211 -7.12 -18.34 -10.55
CA VAL A 211 -6.56 -19.59 -11.08
C VAL A 211 -6.37 -20.55 -9.92
N GLN A 212 -7.01 -21.72 -9.99
CA GLN A 212 -6.97 -22.74 -8.92
C GLN A 212 -6.24 -24.02 -9.34
N ASN A 213 -5.71 -24.06 -10.57
CA ASN A 213 -4.97 -25.20 -11.06
C ASN A 213 -3.53 -25.13 -10.53
N PRO A 214 -3.02 -26.19 -9.86
CA PRO A 214 -1.67 -26.17 -9.34
C PRO A 214 -0.61 -26.10 -10.44
N GLU A 215 0.30 -25.14 -10.34
CA GLU A 215 1.37 -24.89 -11.31
C GLU A 215 2.74 -24.98 -10.65
N LYS A 216 3.65 -25.72 -11.27
CA LYS A 216 5.03 -25.86 -10.75
C LYS A 216 5.83 -24.62 -11.10
N ILE A 217 6.48 -24.04 -10.09
CA ILE A 217 7.41 -22.94 -10.30
C ILE A 217 8.72 -23.54 -10.83
N PRO A 218 9.22 -23.11 -12.01
CA PRO A 218 10.44 -23.66 -12.56
C PRO A 218 11.64 -23.30 -11.66
N PRO A 219 12.62 -24.22 -11.46
CA PRO A 219 13.80 -23.93 -10.64
C PRO A 219 14.69 -22.80 -11.21
N THR A 220 14.60 -22.56 -12.52
CA THR A 220 15.28 -21.47 -13.23
C THR A 220 14.26 -20.69 -14.07
N GLY A 221 14.42 -19.37 -14.15
CA GLY A 221 13.45 -18.51 -14.82
C GLY A 221 12.25 -18.19 -13.93
N LYS A 222 11.09 -17.99 -14.56
CA LYS A 222 9.85 -17.57 -13.87
C LYS A 222 8.65 -18.33 -14.43
N LEU A 223 7.72 -18.69 -13.54
CA LEU A 223 6.35 -19.02 -13.91
C LEU A 223 5.61 -17.71 -14.20
N VAL A 224 4.94 -17.63 -15.34
CA VAL A 224 4.17 -16.46 -15.77
C VAL A 224 2.73 -16.89 -16.00
N LEU A 225 1.81 -16.25 -15.28
CA LEU A 225 0.38 -16.50 -15.39
C LEU A 225 -0.33 -15.23 -15.82
N THR A 226 -1.27 -15.35 -16.75
CA THR A 226 -2.08 -14.24 -17.22
C THR A 226 -3.54 -14.44 -16.84
N LEU A 227 -4.22 -13.35 -16.52
CA LEU A 227 -5.63 -13.32 -16.20
C LEU A 227 -6.27 -12.15 -16.93
N GLN A 228 -7.27 -12.46 -17.75
CA GLN A 228 -8.11 -11.45 -18.37
C GLN A 228 -9.30 -11.16 -17.47
N THR A 229 -9.60 -9.88 -17.24
CA THR A 229 -10.74 -9.46 -16.44
C THR A 229 -11.44 -8.25 -17.06
N ASP A 230 -12.76 -8.23 -16.96
CA ASP A 230 -13.60 -7.06 -17.23
C ASP A 230 -13.80 -6.21 -15.95
N ALA A 231 -13.09 -6.54 -14.86
CA ALA A 231 -13.19 -5.88 -13.57
C ALA A 231 -14.63 -5.80 -13.01
N CYS A 232 -15.47 -6.80 -13.31
CA CYS A 232 -16.88 -6.88 -12.93
C CYS A 232 -17.79 -5.87 -13.68
N GLU A 233 -17.42 -5.48 -14.91
CA GLU A 233 -18.22 -4.60 -15.76
C GLU A 233 -19.68 -5.09 -15.89
N GLY A 234 -20.62 -4.14 -15.82
CA GLY A 234 -22.06 -4.41 -15.86
C GLY A 234 -22.68 -4.92 -14.54
N LYS A 235 -21.90 -5.08 -13.47
CA LYS A 235 -22.38 -5.43 -12.12
C LYS A 235 -22.31 -4.23 -11.17
N GLU A 236 -23.00 -4.32 -10.04
CA GLU A 236 -22.99 -3.28 -8.98
C GLU A 236 -21.60 -3.08 -8.37
N ASN A 237 -20.73 -4.09 -8.42
CA ASN A 237 -19.39 -4.06 -7.86
C ASN A 237 -18.29 -3.82 -8.90
N PHE A 238 -18.64 -3.20 -10.04
CA PHE A 238 -17.67 -2.82 -11.07
C PHE A 238 -16.60 -1.88 -10.51
N VAL A 239 -15.34 -2.20 -10.74
CA VAL A 239 -14.20 -1.35 -10.37
C VAL A 239 -13.54 -0.86 -11.64
N ARG A 240 -13.70 0.44 -11.93
CA ARG A 240 -13.06 1.08 -13.07
C ARG A 240 -11.76 1.74 -12.66
N TYR A 241 -11.79 2.59 -11.62
CA TYR A 241 -10.62 3.34 -11.16
C TYR A 241 -10.04 2.66 -9.91
N LEU A 242 -8.82 2.14 -10.03
CA LEU A 242 -8.18 1.40 -8.96
C LEU A 242 -7.77 2.28 -7.76
N GLU A 243 -7.90 1.72 -6.57
CA GLU A 243 -7.29 2.22 -5.33
C GLU A 243 -6.28 1.19 -4.82
N HIS A 244 -6.76 0.04 -4.36
CA HIS A 244 -5.94 -1.05 -3.83
C HIS A 244 -6.13 -2.30 -4.68
N VAL A 245 -5.04 -3.05 -4.90
CA VAL A 245 -5.09 -4.35 -5.57
C VAL A 245 -4.44 -5.39 -4.67
N GLN A 246 -5.10 -6.54 -4.51
CA GLN A 246 -4.55 -7.67 -3.78
C GLN A 246 -4.41 -8.90 -4.69
N ALA A 247 -3.28 -9.57 -4.60
CA ALA A 247 -3.09 -10.92 -5.12
C ALA A 247 -3.11 -11.90 -3.94
N VAL A 248 -4.23 -12.60 -3.79
CA VAL A 248 -4.39 -13.61 -2.72
C VAL A 248 -3.81 -14.92 -3.20
N ILE A 249 -2.67 -15.32 -2.63
CA ILE A 249 -1.85 -16.42 -3.15
C ILE A 249 -1.71 -17.54 -2.12
N THR A 250 -1.87 -18.77 -2.59
CA THR A 250 -1.49 -19.99 -1.87
C THR A 250 -0.37 -20.67 -2.64
N VAL A 251 0.84 -20.67 -2.08
CA VAL A 251 2.06 -21.23 -2.70
C VAL A 251 2.93 -21.87 -1.65
N ASN A 252 3.51 -23.04 -1.95
CA ASN A 252 4.57 -23.61 -1.14
C ASN A 252 5.91 -23.62 -1.89
N ALA A 253 7.00 -23.60 -1.14
CA ALA A 253 8.35 -23.69 -1.67
C ALA A 253 9.26 -24.47 -0.73
N THR A 254 10.33 -25.05 -1.27
CA THR A 254 11.40 -25.65 -0.48
C THR A 254 12.14 -24.63 0.38
N ARG A 255 12.08 -23.35 0.00
CA ARG A 255 12.53 -22.21 0.80
C ARG A 255 11.72 -20.96 0.45
N ARG A 256 10.81 -20.56 1.33
CA ARG A 256 9.90 -19.42 1.13
C ARG A 256 10.63 -18.10 0.90
N GLY A 257 11.72 -17.86 1.63
CA GLY A 257 12.50 -16.63 1.51
C GLY A 257 13.22 -16.42 0.17
N ASP A 258 13.33 -17.46 -0.66
CA ASP A 258 13.86 -17.32 -2.01
C ASP A 258 12.78 -17.02 -3.05
N LEU A 259 11.49 -17.05 -2.69
CA LEU A 259 10.41 -16.65 -3.60
C LEU A 259 10.52 -15.17 -3.95
N ASN A 260 10.31 -14.85 -5.22
CA ASN A 260 10.05 -13.50 -5.69
C ASN A 260 8.76 -13.48 -6.48
N ILE A 261 7.86 -12.57 -6.11
CA ILE A 261 6.53 -12.44 -6.72
C ILE A 261 6.39 -11.03 -7.26
N ASN A 262 6.06 -10.90 -8.54
CA ASN A 262 5.75 -9.63 -9.18
C ASN A 262 4.39 -9.69 -9.85
N MET A 263 3.71 -8.55 -9.94
CA MET A 263 2.44 -8.40 -10.64
C MET A 263 2.51 -7.21 -11.58
N THR A 264 1.96 -7.35 -12.78
CA THR A 264 1.89 -6.27 -13.78
C THR A 264 0.44 -6.01 -14.14
N SER A 265 0.02 -4.74 -14.06
CA SER A 265 -1.33 -4.29 -14.43
C SER A 265 -1.52 -4.23 -15.96
N PRO A 266 -2.77 -4.12 -16.45
CA PRO A 266 -3.07 -3.97 -17.87
C PRO A 266 -2.39 -2.74 -18.51
N MET A 267 -2.20 -1.66 -17.74
CA MET A 267 -1.51 -0.44 -18.18
C MET A 267 0.02 -0.54 -18.09
N GLY A 268 0.57 -1.71 -17.73
CA GLY A 268 2.00 -1.99 -17.73
C GLY A 268 2.73 -1.68 -16.41
N THR A 269 2.02 -1.31 -15.34
CA THR A 269 2.63 -0.99 -14.05
C THR A 269 3.05 -2.25 -13.32
N LYS A 270 4.36 -2.40 -13.10
CA LYS A 270 4.93 -3.55 -12.40
C LYS A 270 5.09 -3.30 -10.90
N SER A 271 4.45 -4.11 -10.08
CA SER A 271 4.59 -4.14 -8.62
C SER A 271 5.41 -5.35 -8.17
N ILE A 272 6.37 -5.13 -7.28
CA ILE A 272 7.05 -6.22 -6.57
C ILE A 272 6.17 -6.52 -5.36
N LEU A 273 5.56 -7.70 -5.33
CA LEU A 273 4.66 -8.11 -4.25
C LEU A 273 5.42 -8.80 -3.12
N LEU A 274 6.49 -9.51 -3.46
CA LEU A 274 7.40 -10.14 -2.49
C LEU A 274 8.83 -10.09 -3.02
N SER A 275 9.69 -9.42 -2.27
CA SER A 275 11.14 -9.44 -2.43
C SER A 275 11.75 -10.65 -1.73
N ARG A 276 12.98 -10.99 -2.13
CA ARG A 276 13.74 -12.08 -1.49
C ARG A 276 13.98 -11.72 -0.02
N ARG A 277 13.66 -12.64 0.89
CA ARG A 277 13.93 -12.54 2.33
C ARG A 277 15.00 -13.55 2.74
N PRO A 278 16.29 -13.16 2.83
CA PRO A 278 17.39 -14.10 2.98
C PRO A 278 17.36 -14.89 4.30
N ARG A 279 16.64 -14.44 5.32
CA ARG A 279 16.55 -15.11 6.62
C ARG A 279 15.41 -16.12 6.68
N ASP A 280 14.40 -15.99 5.81
CA ASP A 280 13.22 -16.85 5.78
C ASP A 280 13.54 -18.22 5.18
N ASP A 281 13.72 -19.20 6.07
CA ASP A 281 14.03 -20.60 5.79
C ASP A 281 12.81 -21.53 5.88
N ASP A 282 11.59 -20.97 5.88
CA ASP A 282 10.39 -21.80 5.87
C ASP A 282 10.36 -22.71 4.63
N SER A 283 10.09 -23.99 4.88
CA SER A 283 10.03 -25.06 3.89
C SER A 283 8.76 -25.90 4.05
N LYS A 284 7.85 -25.49 4.94
CA LYS A 284 6.71 -26.29 5.37
C LYS A 284 5.39 -25.64 4.98
N VAL A 285 5.25 -24.34 5.22
CA VAL A 285 3.96 -23.65 5.12
C VAL A 285 3.85 -22.96 3.76
N GLY A 286 4.84 -22.15 3.40
CA GLY A 286 4.75 -21.21 2.30
C GLY A 286 3.85 -20.01 2.66
N PHE A 287 3.01 -19.63 1.72
CA PHE A 287 1.92 -18.69 1.90
C PHE A 287 0.60 -19.43 1.68
N ASP A 288 -0.37 -19.20 2.56
CA ASP A 288 -1.70 -19.78 2.50
C ASP A 288 -2.73 -18.66 2.47
N LYS A 289 -3.41 -18.50 1.32
CA LYS A 289 -4.36 -17.40 1.04
C LYS A 289 -3.85 -16.03 1.49
N TRP A 290 -2.55 -15.76 1.27
CA TRP A 290 -1.91 -14.53 1.72
C TRP A 290 -2.23 -13.37 0.77
N PRO A 291 -2.82 -12.26 1.24
CA PRO A 291 -3.28 -11.17 0.40
C PRO A 291 -2.19 -10.11 0.18
N PHE A 292 -1.20 -10.41 -0.68
CA PHE A 292 -0.18 -9.43 -1.07
C PHE A 292 -0.84 -8.20 -1.70
N MET A 293 -0.49 -6.99 -1.25
CA MET A 293 -1.18 -5.76 -1.64
C MET A 293 -0.26 -4.80 -2.39
N THR A 294 -0.81 -4.07 -3.36
CA THR A 294 -0.13 -2.95 -4.02
C THR A 294 -1.04 -1.73 -4.13
N THR A 295 -0.43 -0.56 -3.93
CA THR A 295 -1.03 0.74 -4.19
C THR A 295 -0.48 1.40 -5.46
N HIS A 296 0.57 0.83 -6.08
CA HIS A 296 1.26 1.46 -7.20
C HIS A 296 0.39 1.71 -8.45
N THR A 297 -0.68 0.93 -8.60
CA THR A 297 -1.62 1.01 -9.73
C THR A 297 -2.78 1.98 -9.46
N TRP A 298 -2.68 2.84 -8.43
CA TRP A 298 -3.75 3.78 -8.08
C TRP A 298 -4.15 4.65 -9.27
N GLY A 299 -5.45 4.70 -9.53
CA GLY A 299 -6.10 5.44 -10.60
C GLY A 299 -6.19 4.72 -11.94
N GLU A 300 -5.49 3.61 -12.13
CA GLU A 300 -5.50 2.86 -13.40
C GLU A 300 -6.86 2.19 -13.68
N ASP A 301 -7.17 2.02 -14.97
CA ASP A 301 -8.26 1.15 -15.41
C ASP A 301 -7.91 -0.32 -15.10
N ALA A 302 -8.79 -0.99 -14.37
CA ALA A 302 -8.57 -2.36 -13.92
C ALA A 302 -8.81 -3.42 -15.01
N ARG A 303 -9.48 -3.06 -16.11
CA ARG A 303 -9.85 -3.97 -17.21
C ARG A 303 -8.64 -4.38 -18.04
N GLY A 304 -8.65 -5.63 -18.50
CA GLY A 304 -7.64 -6.19 -19.39
C GLY A 304 -6.76 -7.24 -18.72
N THR A 305 -5.51 -7.32 -19.16
CA THR A 305 -4.61 -8.44 -18.82
C THR A 305 -3.75 -8.15 -17.61
N TRP A 306 -3.97 -8.90 -16.54
CA TRP A 306 -3.09 -8.95 -15.38
C TRP A 306 -2.08 -10.08 -15.54
N THR A 307 -0.83 -9.83 -15.16
CA THR A 307 0.24 -10.84 -15.20
C THR A 307 0.84 -11.05 -13.82
N LEU A 308 0.90 -12.30 -13.37
CA LEU A 308 1.59 -12.71 -12.14
C LEU A 308 2.87 -13.49 -12.52
N GLU A 309 4.01 -13.04 -12.00
CA GLU A 309 5.30 -13.69 -12.18
C GLU A 309 5.79 -14.26 -10.83
N LEU A 310 6.05 -15.55 -10.77
CA LEU A 310 6.69 -16.21 -9.62
C LEU A 310 8.02 -16.81 -10.04
N GLY A 311 9.05 -16.62 -9.23
CA GLY A 311 10.35 -17.24 -9.45
C GLY A 311 11.15 -17.37 -8.16
N PHE A 312 12.37 -17.84 -8.29
CA PHE A 312 13.30 -17.96 -7.18
C PHE A 312 14.52 -17.06 -7.37
N VAL A 313 14.90 -16.35 -6.32
CA VAL A 313 16.11 -15.53 -6.25
C VAL A 313 17.00 -16.09 -5.14
N GLY A 314 18.15 -16.63 -5.52
CA GLY A 314 19.08 -17.28 -4.60
C GLY A 314 20.16 -18.04 -5.35
N SER A 315 21.17 -18.53 -4.62
CA SER A 315 22.27 -19.32 -5.19
C SER A 315 21.90 -20.79 -5.36
N ALA A 316 20.98 -21.31 -4.55
CA ALA A 316 20.55 -22.70 -4.60
C ALA A 316 19.24 -22.84 -5.39
N PRO A 317 19.10 -23.88 -6.25
CA PRO A 317 17.86 -24.14 -6.95
C PRO A 317 16.76 -24.55 -5.96
N GLN A 318 15.61 -23.89 -6.06
CA GLN A 318 14.44 -24.18 -5.24
C GLN A 318 13.33 -24.83 -6.09
N LYS A 319 12.34 -25.41 -5.41
CA LYS A 319 11.13 -25.95 -6.02
C LYS A 319 9.93 -25.37 -5.29
N GLY A 320 8.84 -25.14 -6.00
CA GLY A 320 7.59 -24.69 -5.41
C GLY A 320 6.39 -25.03 -6.27
N LEU A 321 5.22 -24.99 -5.64
CA LEU A 321 3.94 -25.24 -6.28
C LEU A 321 3.01 -24.09 -5.92
N LEU A 322 2.63 -23.30 -6.91
CA LEU A 322 1.51 -22.39 -6.79
C LEU A 322 0.24 -23.24 -6.83
N LYS A 323 -0.62 -23.14 -5.83
CA LYS A 323 -1.88 -23.89 -5.76
C LYS A 323 -3.04 -23.08 -6.28
N GLU A 324 -3.14 -21.83 -5.83
CA GLU A 324 -4.17 -20.90 -6.24
C GLU A 324 -3.66 -19.46 -6.17
N TRP A 325 -4.19 -18.62 -7.04
CA TRP A 325 -4.12 -17.17 -6.88
C TRP A 325 -5.44 -16.52 -7.31
N THR A 326 -5.84 -15.48 -6.57
CA THR A 326 -7.06 -14.69 -6.85
C THR A 326 -6.69 -13.21 -6.93
N LEU A 327 -7.16 -12.55 -7.99
CA LEU A 327 -7.04 -11.12 -8.17
C LEU A 327 -8.24 -10.42 -7.51
N MET A 328 -7.95 -9.53 -6.57
CA MET A 328 -8.93 -8.70 -5.87
C MET A 328 -8.68 -7.23 -6.18
N LEU A 329 -9.70 -6.57 -6.73
CA LEU A 329 -9.66 -5.18 -7.17
C LEU A 329 -10.55 -4.35 -6.25
N HIS A 330 -10.03 -3.23 -5.76
CA HIS A 330 -10.77 -2.29 -4.93
C HIS A 330 -10.64 -0.89 -5.53
N GLY A 331 -11.75 -0.16 -5.59
CA GLY A 331 -11.75 1.20 -6.11
C GLY A 331 -13.15 1.69 -6.44
N THR A 332 -13.27 2.65 -7.36
CA THR A 332 -14.55 3.29 -7.68
C THR A 332 -15.05 2.91 -9.07
N GLN A 333 -16.38 2.97 -9.24
CA GLN A 333 -17.01 2.80 -10.55
C GLN A 333 -16.92 4.08 -11.39
N SER A 334 -17.06 5.24 -10.74
CA SER A 334 -17.05 6.57 -11.36
C SER A 334 -15.74 7.31 -11.09
N ALA A 335 -15.40 8.24 -11.98
CA ALA A 335 -14.18 9.04 -11.93
C ALA A 335 -14.08 9.83 -10.60
N PRO A 336 -13.09 9.53 -9.73
CA PRO A 336 -13.01 10.13 -8.40
C PRO A 336 -12.54 11.60 -8.41
N TYR A 337 -11.86 12.06 -9.47
CA TYR A 337 -11.22 13.38 -9.48
C TYR A 337 -11.83 14.40 -10.45
N ILE A 338 -12.79 14.01 -11.28
CA ILE A 338 -13.42 14.89 -12.28
C ILE A 338 -13.99 16.19 -11.68
N ASP A 339 -14.52 16.13 -10.46
CA ASP A 339 -15.12 17.27 -9.77
C ASP A 339 -14.17 18.04 -8.86
N GLN A 340 -12.93 17.58 -8.70
CA GLN A 340 -11.94 18.20 -7.81
C GLN A 340 -11.38 19.49 -8.40
N VAL A 341 -11.05 20.43 -7.52
CA VAL A 341 -10.47 21.72 -7.90
C VAL A 341 -8.96 21.59 -8.08
N VAL A 342 -8.48 21.77 -9.31
CA VAL A 342 -7.05 21.79 -9.62
C VAL A 342 -6.53 23.22 -9.56
N ARG A 343 -5.65 23.49 -8.58
CA ARG A 343 -4.98 24.80 -8.43
C ARG A 343 -3.56 24.82 -8.99
N ASP A 344 -2.93 23.65 -9.11
CA ASP A 344 -1.57 23.47 -9.62
C ASP A 344 -1.62 22.42 -10.74
N TYR A 345 -1.38 22.86 -11.97
CA TYR A 345 -1.45 22.02 -13.17
C TYR A 345 -0.31 21.00 -13.27
N GLN A 346 0.75 21.13 -12.45
CA GLN A 346 1.82 20.15 -12.34
C GLN A 346 1.62 19.15 -11.19
N SER A 347 0.51 19.28 -10.43
CA SER A 347 0.22 18.41 -9.31
C SER A 347 -0.20 16.99 -9.74
N LYS A 348 -0.03 16.03 -8.83
CA LYS A 348 -0.54 14.66 -9.01
C LYS A 348 -2.03 14.61 -9.33
N LEU A 349 -2.83 15.45 -8.66
CA LEU A 349 -4.27 15.58 -8.92
C LEU A 349 -4.56 16.06 -10.35
N ALA A 350 -3.78 17.00 -10.88
CA ALA A 350 -3.95 17.47 -12.25
C ALA A 350 -3.67 16.36 -13.27
N MET A 351 -2.64 15.54 -13.02
CA MET A 351 -2.30 14.40 -13.87
C MET A 351 -3.42 13.36 -13.88
N SER A 352 -3.90 12.92 -12.70
CA SER A 352 -4.98 11.93 -12.61
C SER A 352 -6.29 12.45 -13.22
N LYS A 353 -6.67 13.70 -12.95
CA LYS A 353 -7.88 14.29 -13.53
C LYS A 353 -7.81 14.42 -15.05
N LYS A 354 -6.63 14.74 -15.59
CA LYS A 354 -6.41 14.79 -17.04
C LYS A 354 -6.65 13.41 -17.66
N GLN A 355 -6.07 12.37 -17.07
CA GLN A 355 -6.22 11.00 -17.54
C GLN A 355 -7.70 10.55 -17.52
N GLU A 356 -8.42 10.80 -16.43
CA GLU A 356 -9.86 10.48 -16.33
C GLU A 356 -10.69 11.17 -17.42
N LEU A 357 -10.38 12.43 -17.75
CA LEU A 357 -11.08 13.17 -18.80
C LEU A 357 -10.79 12.62 -20.19
N GLU A 358 -9.55 12.20 -20.45
CA GLU A 358 -9.15 11.57 -21.72
C GLU A 358 -9.89 10.22 -21.90
N GLU A 359 -9.96 9.39 -20.85
CA GLU A 359 -10.67 8.11 -20.88
C GLU A 359 -12.19 8.25 -21.07
N GLU A 360 -12.82 9.20 -20.36
CA GLU A 360 -14.25 9.49 -20.52
C GLU A 360 -14.57 9.98 -21.94
N LEU A 361 -13.69 10.78 -22.53
CA LEU A 361 -13.82 11.25 -23.90
C LEU A 361 -13.72 10.09 -24.90
N ASP A 362 -12.72 9.23 -24.75
CA ASP A 362 -12.50 8.08 -25.63
C ASP A 362 -13.70 7.12 -25.61
N GLU A 363 -14.26 6.82 -24.43
CA GLU A 363 -15.48 6.00 -24.32
C GLU A 363 -16.73 6.68 -24.89
N ALA A 364 -16.84 8.01 -24.78
CA ALA A 364 -17.95 8.75 -25.39
C ALA A 364 -17.86 8.72 -26.93
N VAL A 365 -16.65 8.83 -27.47
CA VAL A 365 -16.39 8.71 -28.91
C VAL A 365 -16.71 7.30 -29.39
N GLU A 366 -16.23 6.25 -28.71
CA GLU A 366 -16.49 4.86 -29.07
C GLU A 366 -17.99 4.52 -29.05
N ARG A 367 -18.72 4.93 -28.00
CA ARG A 367 -20.18 4.78 -27.94
C ARG A 367 -20.90 5.48 -29.08
N SER A 368 -20.43 6.68 -29.46
CA SER A 368 -20.99 7.44 -30.58
C SER A 368 -20.74 6.73 -31.91
N LEU A 369 -19.53 6.23 -32.14
CA LEU A 369 -19.16 5.45 -33.33
C LEU A 369 -20.00 4.18 -33.45
N GLN A 370 -20.14 3.40 -32.37
CA GLN A 370 -20.97 2.20 -32.36
C GLN A 370 -22.45 2.51 -32.64
N SER A 371 -22.97 3.62 -32.11
CA SER A 371 -24.35 4.04 -32.42
C SER A 371 -24.53 4.43 -33.89
N ILE A 372 -23.52 5.01 -34.54
CA ILE A 372 -23.58 5.37 -35.96
C ILE A 372 -23.54 4.08 -36.81
N LEU A 373 -22.64 3.16 -36.48
CA LEU A 373 -22.47 1.89 -37.19
C LEU A 373 -23.69 0.97 -37.10
N ARG A 374 -24.46 1.02 -36.00
CA ARG A 374 -25.72 0.25 -35.85
C ARG A 374 -26.92 0.84 -36.60
N LYS A 375 -26.82 2.09 -37.07
CA LYS A 375 -27.90 2.79 -37.80
C LYS A 375 -27.77 2.66 -39.33
N ASN A 376 -26.63 2.18 -39.81
CA ASN A 376 -26.39 1.78 -41.20
C ASN A 376 -26.44 0.26 -41.31
#